data_AF-A0A9J6DDA9-F1
#
_entry.id   AF-A0A9J6DDA9-F1
#
_cell.length_a   1.000
_cell.length_b   1.000
_cell.length_c   1.000
_cell.angle_alpha   90.00
_cell.angle_beta   90.00
_cell.angle_gamma   90.00
#
_symmetry.space_group_name_H-M   'P 1'
#
loop_
_entity.id
_entity.type
_entity.pdbx_description
1 polymer ?
#
loop_
_entity_poly.entity_id
_entity_poly.type
_entity_poly.pdbx_seq_one_letter_code
_entity_poly.pdbx_strand_id
1 'polypeptide(L)'
;MSELSTQTVQEPAEGGAMESHDAEKPDMSHVSQIVPTIEPTFAVCSAPNRCREFAAAVGYKEAQIPTLLMAKAMGLTDLELIYDSELLKQVRKNFFEGLG
;
A
#
# COMPACT_ATOMS: atom_id res chain seq x y z
N MET A 1 42.48 26.77 38.27
CA MET A 1 41.27 25.99 38.63
C MET A 1 40.13 26.67 37.91
N SER A 2 39.89 26.32 36.65
CA SER A 2 39.05 25.20 36.19
C SER A 2 37.57 25.41 36.53
N GLU A 3 36.59 25.27 35.65
CA GLU A 3 36.52 25.04 34.19
C GLU A 3 35.21 25.67 33.70
N LEU A 4 35.22 26.06 32.43
CA LEU A 4 34.06 26.46 31.63
C LEU A 4 33.04 25.32 31.63
N SER A 5 31.82 25.54 32.14
CA SER A 5 30.76 24.53 32.09
C SER A 5 30.17 24.47 30.68
N THR A 6 30.62 23.48 29.93
CA THR A 6 30.18 23.13 28.58
C THR A 6 28.70 22.73 28.60
N GLN A 7 27.89 23.39 27.77
CA GLN A 7 26.55 22.93 27.43
C GLN A 7 26.67 21.58 26.71
N THR A 8 26.17 20.51 27.32
CA THR A 8 25.95 19.24 26.63
C THR A 8 24.61 19.34 25.90
N VAL A 9 24.68 19.49 24.58
CA VAL A 9 23.56 19.19 23.68
C VAL A 9 23.24 17.71 23.86
N GLN A 10 22.03 17.43 24.33
CA GLN A 10 21.54 16.06 24.46
C GLN A 10 21.09 15.61 23.08
N GLU A 11 21.88 14.75 22.44
CA GLU A 11 21.48 14.07 21.21
C GLU A 11 20.22 13.22 21.49
N PRO A 12 19.21 13.23 20.60
CA PRO A 12 18.08 12.35 20.76
C PRO A 12 18.55 10.90 20.58
N ALA A 13 18.34 10.11 21.63
CA ALA A 13 18.57 8.68 21.63
C ALA A 13 17.76 8.02 20.49
N GLU A 14 18.51 7.25 19.72
CA GLU A 14 18.16 6.24 18.70
C GLU A 14 16.66 5.97 18.51
N GLY A 15 16.22 6.24 17.27
CA GLY A 15 14.88 5.89 16.80
C GLY A 15 14.61 4.41 17.03
N GLY A 16 13.69 4.15 17.95
CA GLY A 16 13.08 2.84 18.10
C GLY A 16 12.55 2.41 16.73
N ALA A 17 12.85 1.17 16.34
CA ALA A 17 12.23 0.54 15.20
C ALA A 17 10.71 0.64 15.39
N MET A 18 10.09 1.54 14.62
CA MET A 18 8.65 1.62 14.52
C MET A 18 8.25 0.32 13.82
N GLU A 19 7.85 -0.68 14.61
CA GLU A 19 7.12 -1.83 14.09
C GLU A 19 6.01 -1.28 13.21
N SER A 20 6.08 -1.58 11.92
CA SER A 20 5.06 -1.19 10.98
C SER A 20 3.78 -1.93 11.35
N HIS A 21 2.86 -1.21 12.01
CA HIS A 21 1.44 -1.56 12.10
C HIS A 21 0.78 -1.44 10.69
N ASP A 22 1.38 -2.12 9.70
CA ASP A 22 0.80 -2.37 8.38
C ASP A 22 -0.20 -3.52 8.42
N ALA A 23 -0.26 -4.25 9.53
CA ALA A 23 -1.24 -5.30 9.78
C ALA A 23 -2.55 -4.71 10.33
N GLU A 24 -3.36 -4.14 9.44
CA GLU A 24 -4.82 -4.33 9.38
C GLU A 24 -5.41 -3.29 8.40
N LYS A 25 -5.75 -3.74 7.19
CA LYS A 25 -6.76 -3.09 6.36
C LYS A 25 -8.07 -3.84 6.53
N PRO A 26 -8.90 -3.45 7.51
CA PRO A 26 -10.08 -4.22 7.91
C PRO A 26 -11.19 -4.25 6.85
N ASP A 27 -11.14 -3.42 5.81
CA ASP A 27 -12.26 -3.33 4.86
C ASP A 27 -12.19 -4.40 3.76
N MET A 28 -11.05 -4.54 3.08
CA MET A 28 -10.93 -5.48 1.94
C MET A 28 -10.73 -6.93 2.37
N SER A 29 -10.22 -7.18 3.57
CA SER A 29 -10.06 -8.53 4.11
C SER A 29 -11.39 -9.25 4.36
N HIS A 30 -12.46 -8.52 4.65
CA HIS A 30 -13.81 -9.08 4.75
C HIS A 30 -14.40 -9.40 3.37
N VAL A 31 -14.23 -8.50 2.39
CA VAL A 31 -14.71 -8.71 1.02
C VAL A 31 -14.05 -9.93 0.38
N SER A 32 -12.75 -10.11 0.62
CA SER A 32 -11.97 -11.22 0.07
C SER A 32 -12.35 -12.59 0.65
N GLN A 33 -13.22 -12.68 1.66
CA GLN A 33 -13.79 -13.95 2.11
C GLN A 33 -15.03 -14.37 1.30
N ILE A 34 -15.69 -13.43 0.61
CA ILE A 34 -16.98 -13.66 -0.05
C ILE A 34 -16.81 -13.74 -1.57
N VAL A 35 -15.92 -12.93 -2.14
CA VAL A 35 -15.68 -12.87 -3.58
C VAL A 35 -14.18 -12.81 -3.90
N PRO A 36 -13.74 -13.34 -5.06
CA PRO A 36 -12.38 -13.14 -5.53
C PRO A 36 -12.04 -11.65 -5.55
N THR A 37 -10.98 -11.27 -4.84
CA THR A 37 -10.63 -9.86 -4.60
C THR A 37 -9.12 -9.68 -4.78
N ILE A 38 -8.71 -8.56 -5.38
CA ILE A 38 -7.31 -8.11 -5.42
C ILE A 38 -7.19 -6.75 -4.74
N GLU A 39 -6.13 -6.55 -3.96
CA GLU A 39 -5.79 -5.26 -3.36
C GLU A 39 -4.38 -4.84 -3.78
N PRO A 40 -4.20 -4.38 -5.03
CA PRO A 40 -2.91 -3.99 -5.52
C PRO A 40 -2.42 -2.69 -4.88
N THR A 41 -1.09 -2.59 -4.73
CA THR A 41 -0.40 -1.36 -4.32
C THR A 41 0.53 -0.91 -5.43
N PHE A 42 0.75 0.41 -5.52
CA PHE A 42 1.64 0.99 -6.52
C PHE A 42 2.38 2.19 -5.93
N ALA A 43 3.57 2.46 -6.45
CA ALA A 43 4.42 3.55 -5.96
C ALA A 43 4.00 4.89 -6.57
N VAL A 44 3.80 5.88 -5.69
CA VAL A 44 3.46 7.27 -6.05
C VAL A 44 4.48 8.28 -5.55
N CYS A 45 5.24 7.93 -4.50
CA CYS A 45 6.37 8.69 -3.99
C CYS A 45 7.26 7.77 -3.13
N SER A 46 8.36 8.31 -2.59
CA SER A 46 9.27 7.58 -1.69
C SER A 46 8.95 7.74 -0.20
N ALA A 47 7.94 8.54 0.16
CA ALA A 47 7.57 8.75 1.56
C ALA A 47 6.80 7.53 2.12
N PRO A 48 6.95 7.19 3.41
CA PRO A 48 6.14 6.15 4.04
C PRO A 48 4.64 6.45 3.98
N ASN A 49 3.80 5.41 3.90
CA ASN A 49 2.35 5.58 3.96
C ASN A 49 1.94 6.19 5.32
N ARG A 50 0.79 6.89 5.34
CA ARG A 50 0.17 7.48 6.54
C ARG A 50 0.98 8.61 7.21
N CYS A 51 1.89 9.27 6.50
CA CYS A 51 2.52 10.52 6.95
C CYS A 51 2.04 11.75 6.19
N ARG A 52 2.36 12.94 6.69
CA ARG A 52 1.98 14.23 6.07
C ARG A 52 2.64 14.42 4.72
N GLU A 53 3.88 13.97 4.60
CA GLU A 53 4.68 14.05 3.39
C GLU A 53 4.06 13.21 2.28
N PHE A 54 3.59 12.00 2.60
CA PHE A 54 2.85 11.16 1.67
C PHE A 54 1.52 11.80 1.26
N ALA A 55 0.75 12.31 2.22
CA ALA A 55 -0.52 12.98 1.94
C ALA A 55 -0.37 14.20 1.00
N ALA A 56 0.73 14.94 1.10
CA ALA A 56 1.06 16.00 0.16
C ALA A 56 1.47 15.42 -1.20
N ALA A 57 2.36 14.41 -1.19
CA ALA A 57 2.95 13.85 -2.41
C ALA A 57 1.93 13.19 -3.34
N VAL A 58 0.89 12.54 -2.81
CA VAL A 58 -0.18 11.96 -3.63
C VAL A 58 -0.98 13.01 -4.40
N GLY A 59 -0.96 14.27 -3.96
CA GLY A 59 -1.59 15.39 -4.65
C GLY A 59 -0.73 16.03 -5.75
N TYR A 60 0.54 15.63 -5.89
CA TYR A 60 1.45 16.22 -6.86
C TYR A 60 1.19 15.72 -8.29
N LYS A 61 1.70 16.46 -9.27
CA LYS A 61 1.54 16.10 -10.70
C LYS A 61 2.25 14.80 -11.03
N GLU A 62 3.36 14.54 -10.37
CA GLU A 62 4.20 13.36 -10.51
C GLU A 62 3.45 12.07 -10.10
N ALA A 63 2.47 12.18 -9.18
CA ALA A 63 1.63 11.04 -8.78
C ALA A 63 0.54 10.69 -9.82
N GLN A 64 0.26 11.57 -10.78
CA GLN A 64 -0.83 11.37 -11.75
C GLN A 64 -0.53 10.24 -12.73
N ILE A 65 0.68 10.18 -13.27
CA ILE A 65 1.08 9.12 -14.21
C ILE A 65 0.97 7.73 -13.60
N PRO A 66 1.58 7.42 -12.43
CA PRO A 66 1.44 6.10 -11.83
C PRO A 66 -0.02 5.78 -11.47
N THR A 67 -0.81 6.77 -11.06
CA THR A 67 -2.26 6.59 -10.80
C THR A 67 -3.02 6.19 -12.08
N LEU A 68 -2.78 6.87 -13.20
CA LEU A 68 -3.40 6.54 -14.49
C LEU A 68 -2.95 5.18 -15.03
N LEU A 69 -1.69 4.82 -14.83
CA LEU A 69 -1.18 3.50 -15.18
C LEU A 69 -1.87 2.41 -14.37
N MET A 70 -2.05 2.62 -13.06
CA MET A 70 -2.75 1.68 -12.20
C MET A 70 -4.23 1.56 -12.61
N ALA A 71 -4.90 2.67 -12.89
CA ALA A 71 -6.28 2.66 -13.38
C ALA A 71 -6.41 1.90 -14.72
N LYS A 72 -5.47 2.10 -15.64
CA LYS A 72 -5.42 1.36 -16.91
C LYS A 72 -5.19 -0.13 -16.69
N ALA A 73 -4.30 -0.51 -15.78
CA ALA A 73 -4.04 -1.91 -15.45
C ALA A 73 -5.31 -2.58 -14.91
N MET A 74 -5.99 -1.97 -13.94
CA MET A 74 -7.28 -2.46 -13.42
C MET A 74 -8.32 -2.61 -14.52
N GLY A 75 -8.49 -1.59 -15.36
CA GLY A 75 -9.45 -1.65 -16.46
C GLY A 75 -9.15 -2.76 -17.47
N LEU A 76 -7.88 -3.02 -17.79
CA LEU A 76 -7.49 -4.13 -18.67
C LEU A 76 -7.75 -5.49 -18.00
N THR A 77 -7.48 -5.63 -16.71
CA THR A 77 -7.80 -6.83 -15.94
C THR A 77 -9.31 -7.11 -15.95
N ASP A 78 -10.14 -6.08 -15.74
CA ASP A 78 -11.60 -6.22 -15.80
C ASP A 78 -12.07 -6.65 -17.19
N LEU A 79 -11.52 -6.05 -18.26
CA LEU A 79 -11.85 -6.45 -19.63
C LEU A 79 -11.49 -7.90 -19.90
N GLU A 80 -10.31 -8.36 -19.45
CA GLU A 80 -9.89 -9.75 -19.63
C GLU A 80 -10.85 -10.71 -18.92
N LEU A 81 -11.28 -10.40 -17.69
CA LEU A 81 -12.26 -11.20 -16.96
C LEU A 81 -13.66 -11.21 -17.61
N ILE A 82 -14.06 -10.11 -18.23
CA ILE A 82 -15.36 -10.01 -18.91
C ILE A 82 -15.36 -10.80 -20.23
N TYR A 83 -14.26 -10.75 -20.99
CA TYR A 83 -14.20 -11.36 -22.32
C TYR A 83 -13.68 -12.80 -22.33
N ASP A 84 -12.89 -13.22 -21.34
CA ASP A 84 -12.42 -14.60 -21.19
C ASP A 84 -13.22 -15.35 -20.12
N SER A 85 -14.25 -16.07 -20.58
CA SER A 85 -15.10 -16.87 -19.70
C SER A 85 -14.38 -18.05 -19.03
N GLU A 86 -13.30 -18.57 -19.62
CA GLU A 86 -12.51 -19.65 -19.02
C GLU A 86 -11.62 -19.11 -17.91
N LEU A 87 -11.01 -17.95 -18.10
CA LEU A 87 -10.30 -17.24 -17.04
C LEU A 87 -11.21 -16.96 -15.85
N LEU A 88 -12.42 -16.44 -16.07
CA LEU A 88 -13.38 -16.17 -15.00
C LEU A 88 -13.78 -17.45 -14.22
N LYS A 89 -13.96 -18.57 -14.92
CA LYS A 89 -14.22 -19.88 -14.28
C LYS A 89 -13.04 -20.33 -13.43
N GLN A 90 -11.81 -20.15 -13.93
CA GLN A 90 -10.59 -20.50 -13.21
C GLN A 90 -10.41 -19.64 -11.95
N VAL A 91 -10.60 -18.32 -12.04
CA VAL A 91 -10.55 -17.41 -10.89
C VAL A 91 -11.54 -17.84 -9.82
N ARG A 92 -12.78 -18.15 -10.22
CA ARG A 92 -13.82 -18.64 -9.29
C ARG A 92 -13.42 -19.96 -8.65
N LYS A 93 -12.94 -20.92 -9.44
CA LYS A 93 -12.51 -22.23 -8.96
C LYS A 93 -11.39 -22.10 -7.93
N ASN A 94 -10.32 -21.36 -8.29
CA ASN A 94 -9.16 -21.17 -7.43
C ASN A 94 -9.53 -20.48 -6.10
N PHE A 95 -10.46 -19.52 -6.15
CA PHE A 95 -10.96 -18.85 -4.96
C PHE A 95 -11.62 -19.84 -3.97
N PHE A 96 -12.54 -20.68 -4.45
CA PHE A 96 -13.23 -21.63 -3.58
C PHE A 96 -12.35 -22.81 -3.15
N GLU A 97 -11.43 -23.27 -4.00
CA GLU A 97 -10.43 -24.29 -3.60
C GLU A 97 -9.47 -23.76 -2.54
N GLY A 98 -9.14 -22.46 -2.59
CA GLY A 98 -8.28 -21.81 -1.60
C GLY A 98 -8.95 -21.54 -0.25
N LEU A 99 -10.27 -21.64 -0.15
CA LEU A 99 -11.03 -21.39 1.08
C LEU A 99 -11.20 -22.63 1.98
N GLY A 100 -11.00 -23.85 1.45
CA GLY A 100 -11.13 -25.10 2.20
C GLY A 100 -12.57 -25.53 2.45
#